data_AF-A0A3S2TX56-F1
#
_entry.id   AF-A0A3S2TX56-F1
#
_cell.length_a   1.000
_cell.length_b   1.000
_cell.length_c   1.000
_cell.angle_alpha   90.00
_cell.angle_beta   90.00
_cell.angle_gamma   90.00
#
_symmetry.space_group_name_H-M   'P 1'
#
loop_
_entity.id
_entity.type
_entity.pdbx_description
1 polymer ?
#
loop_
_entity_poly.entity_id
_entity_poly.type
_entity_poly.pdbx_seq_one_letter_code
_entity_poly.pdbx_strand_id
1 'polypeptide(L)'
;MKKFEKISKLPKENDENFSNFILKNTLPEGYQTETKRISKYITSSNEILYGQDQTLSNITEDLKEGIIPEINLGSIINNTETVNEREQKKMEDFLDEKDIRLKHLEEIDKLK
;
A
#
# COMPACT_ATOMS: atom_id res chain seq x y z
N MET A 1 20.04 9.72 -2.89
CA MET A 1 18.95 10.47 -2.24
C MET A 1 17.78 10.78 -3.19
N LYS A 2 17.91 11.55 -4.27
CA LYS A 2 16.78 11.92 -5.18
C LYS A 2 15.91 10.77 -5.73
N LYS A 3 16.50 9.59 -5.98
CA LYS A 3 15.72 8.39 -6.40
C LYS A 3 14.85 7.83 -5.27
N PHE A 4 15.34 7.82 -4.05
CA PHE A 4 14.62 7.35 -2.87
C PHE A 4 13.46 8.28 -2.50
N GLU A 5 13.65 9.60 -2.54
CA GLU A 5 12.55 10.57 -2.32
C GLU A 5 11.43 10.43 -3.36
N LYS A 6 11.76 10.08 -4.62
CA LYS A 6 10.76 9.78 -5.65
C LYS A 6 9.99 8.48 -5.37
N ILE A 7 10.67 7.48 -4.81
CA ILE A 7 10.09 6.16 -4.52
C ILE A 7 9.04 6.26 -3.40
N SER A 8 9.22 7.15 -2.42
CA SER A 8 8.22 7.34 -1.35
C SER A 8 7.12 8.33 -1.74
N LYS A 9 7.41 9.34 -2.56
CA LYS A 9 6.43 10.39 -2.92
C LYS A 9 5.36 9.92 -3.90
N LEU A 10 5.74 9.16 -4.94
CA LEU A 10 4.80 8.77 -5.99
C LEU A 10 3.68 7.82 -5.51
N PRO A 11 3.97 6.78 -4.69
CA PRO A 11 2.91 5.92 -4.15
C PRO A 11 1.94 6.70 -3.25
N LYS A 12 2.44 7.66 -2.45
CA LYS A 12 1.62 8.51 -1.59
C LYS A 12 0.66 9.37 -2.39
N GLU A 13 1.18 10.10 -3.37
CA GLU A 13 0.35 10.95 -4.25
C GLU A 13 -0.66 10.11 -5.04
N ASN A 14 -0.29 8.91 -5.47
CA ASN A 14 -1.20 8.01 -6.16
C ASN A 14 -2.36 7.55 -5.25
N ASP A 15 -2.07 7.16 -4.01
CA ASP A 15 -3.06 6.73 -3.03
C ASP A 15 -4.04 7.85 -2.65
N GLU A 16 -3.53 9.06 -2.43
CA GLU A 16 -4.34 10.25 -2.17
C GLU A 16 -5.26 10.58 -3.36
N ASN A 17 -4.74 10.48 -4.59
CA ASN A 17 -5.54 10.72 -5.80
C ASN A 17 -6.62 9.66 -5.98
N PHE A 18 -6.32 8.39 -5.75
CA PHE A 18 -7.28 7.30 -5.85
C PHE A 18 -8.39 7.42 -4.81
N SER A 19 -8.03 7.68 -3.55
CA SER A 19 -8.98 7.95 -2.47
C SER A 19 -9.90 9.14 -2.78
N ASN A 20 -9.34 10.23 -3.30
CA ASN A 20 -10.10 11.40 -3.73
C ASN A 20 -11.05 11.10 -4.91
N PHE A 21 -10.62 10.28 -5.87
CA PHE A 21 -11.47 9.86 -6.97
C PHE A 21 -12.71 9.12 -6.47
N ILE A 22 -12.55 8.19 -5.53
CA ILE A 22 -13.65 7.42 -4.94
C ILE A 22 -14.64 8.34 -4.21
N LEU A 23 -14.14 9.33 -3.48
CA LEU A 23 -14.98 10.25 -2.70
C LEU A 23 -15.75 11.25 -3.58
N LYS A 24 -15.17 11.69 -4.69
CA LYS A 24 -15.71 12.77 -5.53
C LYS A 24 -16.57 12.27 -6.69
N ASN A 25 -16.64 10.97 -6.93
CA ASN A 25 -17.36 10.40 -8.07
C ASN A 25 -18.40 9.38 -7.62
N THR A 26 -19.50 9.30 -8.36
CA THR A 26 -20.46 8.19 -8.25
C THR A 26 -19.89 7.00 -8.99
N LEU A 27 -19.62 5.92 -8.26
CA LEU A 27 -19.15 4.67 -8.84
C LEU A 27 -20.31 3.87 -9.44
N PRO A 28 -20.07 3.05 -10.47
CA PRO A 28 -21.08 2.13 -10.98
C PRO A 28 -21.57 1.17 -9.90
N GLU A 29 -22.80 0.67 -10.07
CA GLU A 29 -23.37 -0.32 -9.15
C GLU A 29 -22.45 -1.54 -9.02
N GLY A 30 -22.27 -2.01 -7.78
CA GLY A 30 -21.39 -3.14 -7.47
C GLY A 30 -19.90 -2.80 -7.31
N TYR A 31 -19.45 -1.56 -7.60
CA TYR A 31 -18.04 -1.19 -7.46
C TYR A 31 -17.68 -0.60 -6.10
N GLN A 32 -18.66 -0.03 -5.39
CA GLN A 32 -18.38 0.83 -4.25
C GLN A 32 -17.68 0.12 -3.08
N THR A 33 -18.10 -1.11 -2.75
CA THR A 33 -17.55 -1.86 -1.61
C THR A 33 -16.10 -2.27 -1.87
N GLU A 34 -15.85 -2.93 -2.99
CA GLU A 34 -14.53 -3.47 -3.30
C GLU A 34 -13.53 -2.38 -3.68
N THR A 35 -13.98 -1.29 -4.31
CA THR A 35 -13.13 -0.11 -4.56
C THR A 35 -12.67 0.54 -3.24
N LYS A 36 -13.54 0.61 -2.21
CA LYS A 36 -13.14 1.07 -0.88
C LYS A 36 -12.20 0.08 -0.18
N ARG A 37 -12.40 -1.23 -0.36
CA ARG A 37 -11.48 -2.26 0.16
C ARG A 37 -10.08 -2.10 -0.43
N ILE A 38 -10.00 -1.93 -1.76
CA ILE A 38 -8.74 -1.71 -2.49
C ILE A 38 -8.04 -0.45 -1.99
N SER A 39 -8.76 0.68 -1.88
CA SER A 39 -8.18 1.91 -1.35
C SER A 39 -7.63 1.71 0.07
N LYS A 40 -8.41 1.09 0.97
CA LYS A 40 -7.95 0.82 2.34
C LYS A 40 -6.73 -0.09 2.38
N TYR A 41 -6.69 -1.14 1.56
CA TYR A 41 -5.57 -2.08 1.49
C TYR A 41 -4.30 -1.38 1.01
N ILE A 42 -4.39 -0.55 -0.05
CA ILE A 42 -3.26 0.21 -0.58
C ILE A 42 -2.75 1.21 0.46
N THR A 43 -3.64 1.96 1.12
CA THR A 43 -3.26 2.91 2.17
C THR A 43 -2.54 2.20 3.33
N SER A 44 -3.11 1.12 3.87
CA SER A 44 -2.46 0.35 4.95
C SER A 44 -1.12 -0.25 4.51
N SER A 45 -1.00 -0.71 3.25
CA SER A 45 0.26 -1.22 2.72
C SER A 45 1.32 -0.13 2.61
N ASN A 46 0.94 1.04 2.12
CA ASN A 46 1.82 2.20 2.03
C ASN A 46 2.24 2.70 3.43
N GLU A 47 1.35 2.71 4.41
CA GLU A 47 1.66 3.07 5.79
C GLU A 47 2.69 2.12 6.43
N ILE A 48 2.60 0.82 6.15
CA ILE A 48 3.63 -0.16 6.57
C ILE A 48 4.98 0.21 5.94
N LEU A 49 5.00 0.47 4.63
CA LEU A 49 6.24 0.83 3.91
C LEU A 49 6.86 2.12 4.43
N TYR A 50 6.06 3.17 4.66
CA TYR A 50 6.55 4.43 5.22
C TYR A 50 7.00 4.28 6.68
N GLY A 51 6.28 3.49 7.48
CA GLY A 51 6.68 3.16 8.84
C GLY A 51 8.07 2.50 8.87
N GLN A 52 8.31 1.55 7.97
CA GLN A 52 9.60 0.88 7.81
C GLN A 52 10.70 1.85 7.35
N ASP A 53 10.43 2.72 6.38
CA ASP A 53 11.38 3.73 5.91
C ASP A 53 11.79 4.70 7.04
N GLN A 54 10.83 5.17 7.83
CA GLN A 54 11.08 6.07 8.95
C GLN A 54 11.87 5.37 10.06
N THR A 55 11.48 4.14 10.43
CA THR A 55 12.22 3.33 11.40
C THR A 55 13.66 3.11 10.96
N LEU A 56 13.91 2.77 9.70
CA LEU A 56 15.26 2.55 9.17
C LEU A 56 16.09 3.84 9.15
N SER A 57 15.48 4.97 8.78
CA SER A 57 16.15 6.28 8.81
C SER A 57 16.57 6.65 10.24
N ASN A 58 15.66 6.49 11.21
CA ASN A 58 15.94 6.78 12.61
C ASN A 58 17.04 5.88 13.18
N ILE A 59 16.98 4.56 12.91
CA ILE A 59 18.05 3.61 13.30
C ILE A 59 19.41 4.06 12.74
N THR A 60 19.44 4.53 11.49
CA THR A 60 20.68 4.98 10.84
C THR A 60 21.23 6.26 11.46
N GLU A 61 20.37 7.17 11.91
CA GLU A 61 20.77 8.39 12.64
C GLU A 61 21.23 8.09 14.06
N ASP A 62 20.46 7.30 14.82
CA ASP A 62 20.79 6.90 16.19
C ASP A 62 22.14 6.18 16.27
N LEU A 63 22.41 5.26 15.33
CA LEU A 63 23.71 4.57 15.25
C LEU A 63 24.87 5.51 14.90
N LYS A 64 24.64 6.56 14.10
CA LYS A 64 25.67 7.59 13.85
C LYS A 64 25.96 8.42 15.10
N GLU A 65 24.97 8.59 15.97
CA GLU A 65 25.11 9.28 17.25
C GLU A 65 25.56 8.36 18.40
N GLY A 66 25.80 7.07 18.12
CA GLY A 66 26.24 6.09 19.11
C GLY A 66 25.15 5.60 20.06
N ILE A 67 23.89 5.85 19.72
CA ILE A 67 22.69 5.44 20.46
C ILE A 67 22.27 4.04 19.98
N ILE A 68 21.85 3.16 20.89
CA ILE A 68 21.21 1.89 20.52
C ILE A 68 19.72 2.19 20.24
N PRO A 69 19.25 2.05 18.99
CA PRO A 69 17.89 2.46 18.64
C PRO A 69 16.84 1.50 19.20
N GLU A 70 15.78 2.06 19.79
CA GLU A 70 14.58 1.33 20.19
C GLU A 70 13.61 1.24 19.00
N ILE A 71 13.28 0.03 18.56
CA ILE A 71 12.46 -0.19 17.36
C ILE A 71 10.98 -0.18 17.74
N ASN A 72 10.25 0.88 17.38
CA ASN A 72 8.79 0.94 17.53
C ASN A 72 8.10 0.24 16.34
N LEU A 73 7.71 -1.03 16.55
CA LEU A 73 6.98 -1.85 15.56
C LEU A 73 5.45 -1.64 15.57
N GLY A 74 4.92 -0.73 16.38
CA GLY A 74 3.47 -0.58 16.59
C GLY A 74 2.69 -0.22 15.32
N SER A 75 3.28 0.55 14.41
CA SER A 75 2.69 0.88 13.10
C SER A 75 2.60 -0.31 12.14
N ILE A 76 3.50 -1.30 12.29
CA ILE A 76 3.54 -2.51 11.46
C ILE A 76 2.48 -3.52 11.92
N ILE A 77 2.26 -3.63 13.24
CA ILE A 77 1.34 -4.61 13.83
C ILE A 77 -0.14 -4.23 13.56
N ASN A 78 -0.48 -2.94 13.59
CA ASN A 78 -1.86 -2.46 13.44
C ASN A 78 -2.49 -2.70 12.05
N ASN A 79 -1.68 -2.95 11.01
CA ASN A 79 -2.15 -3.07 9.63
C ASN A 79 -2.30 -4.53 9.14
N THR A 80 -2.07 -5.52 10.02
CA THR A 80 -2.14 -6.96 9.67
C THR A 80 -3.57 -7.47 9.42
N GLU A 81 -4.58 -6.85 10.04
CA GLU A 81 -5.99 -7.20 9.81
C GLU A 81 -6.49 -6.71 8.44
N THR A 82 -5.89 -5.66 7.89
CA THR A 82 -6.26 -5.05 6.61
C THR A 82 -5.42 -5.55 5.45
N VAL A 83 -4.14 -5.82 5.68
CA VAL A 83 -3.17 -6.28 4.68
C VAL A 83 -2.88 -7.77 4.89
N ASN A 84 -3.75 -8.63 4.36
CA ASN A 84 -3.57 -10.09 4.39
C ASN A 84 -4.06 -10.75 3.09
N GLU A 85 -3.67 -12.01 2.89
CA GLU A 85 -3.98 -12.78 1.69
C GLU A 85 -5.49 -12.96 1.46
N ARG A 86 -6.28 -13.04 2.53
CA ARG A 86 -7.74 -13.17 2.42
C ARG A 86 -8.36 -11.90 1.85
N GLU A 87 -7.93 -10.74 2.30
CA GLU A 87 -8.37 -9.45 1.77
C GLU A 87 -7.85 -9.24 0.34
N GLN A 88 -6.61 -9.64 0.07
CA GLN A 88 -6.06 -9.65 -1.29
C GLN A 88 -6.91 -10.48 -2.25
N LYS A 89 -7.27 -11.71 -1.86
CA LYS A 89 -8.04 -12.62 -2.71
C LYS A 89 -9.43 -12.06 -3.06
N LYS A 90 -10.11 -11.40 -2.12
CA LYS A 90 -11.39 -10.72 -2.39
C LYS A 90 -11.27 -9.65 -3.47
N MET A 91 -10.17 -8.89 -3.45
CA MET A 91 -9.91 -7.87 -4.45
C MET A 91 -9.59 -8.49 -5.82
N GLU A 92 -8.77 -9.54 -5.85
CA GLU A 92 -8.49 -10.30 -7.09
C GLU A 92 -9.77 -10.85 -7.71
N ASP A 93 -10.62 -11.52 -6.91
CA ASP A 93 -11.89 -12.08 -7.39
C ASP A 93 -12.83 -10.99 -7.94
N PHE A 94 -12.88 -9.81 -7.30
CA PHE A 94 -13.64 -8.67 -7.80
C PHE A 94 -13.10 -8.14 -9.14
N LEU A 95 -11.77 -8.01 -9.27
CA LEU A 95 -11.15 -7.55 -10.51
C LEU A 95 -11.43 -8.52 -11.65
N ASP A 96 -11.33 -9.82 -11.39
CA ASP A 96 -11.66 -10.89 -12.34
C ASP A 96 -13.14 -10.85 -12.74
N GLU A 97 -14.07 -10.70 -11.77
CA GLU A 97 -15.51 -10.58 -12.04
C GLU A 97 -15.82 -9.40 -12.97
N LYS A 98 -15.07 -8.30 -12.85
CA LYS A 98 -15.25 -7.08 -13.65
C LYS A 98 -14.42 -7.05 -14.94
N ASP A 99 -13.69 -8.12 -15.28
CA ASP A 99 -12.71 -8.16 -16.38
C ASP A 99 -11.70 -6.99 -16.32
N ILE A 100 -11.30 -6.60 -15.11
CA ILE A 100 -10.29 -5.58 -14.88
C ILE A 100 -8.93 -6.26 -14.81
N ARG A 101 -8.25 -6.29 -15.95
CA ARG A 101 -6.92 -6.89 -16.05
C ARG A 101 -5.84 -5.98 -15.48
N LEU A 102 -5.12 -6.49 -14.49
CA LEU A 102 -3.87 -5.88 -14.03
C LEU A 102 -2.74 -6.28 -14.99
N LYS A 103 -2.17 -5.30 -15.70
CA LYS A 103 -0.99 -5.52 -16.56
C LYS A 103 0.16 -6.26 -15.86
N HIS A 104 0.31 -6.06 -14.55
CA HIS A 104 1.37 -6.69 -13.76
C HIS A 104 1.16 -8.21 -13.57
N LEU A 105 -0.08 -8.70 -13.55
CA LEU A 105 -0.37 -10.14 -13.45
C LEU A 105 -0.04 -10.85 -14.77
N GLU A 106 -0.29 -10.21 -15.92
CA GLU A 106 0.09 -10.73 -17.23
C GLU A 106 1.62 -10.90 -17.39
N GLU A 107 2.43 -10.08 -16.72
CA GLU A 107 3.89 -10.20 -16.73
C GLU A 107 4.39 -11.33 -15.83
N ILE A 108 3.70 -11.62 -14.72
CA ILE A 108 4.03 -12.73 -13.83
C ILE A 108 3.65 -14.08 -14.45
N ASP A 109 2.51 -14.17 -15.14
CA ASP A 109 2.10 -15.40 -15.82
C ASP A 109 2.97 -15.74 -17.05
N LYS A 110 3.65 -14.76 -17.63
CA LYS A 110 4.66 -14.99 -18.69
C LYS A 110 5.97 -15.58 -18.16
N LEU A 111 6.15 -15.63 -16.84
CA LEU A 111 7.37 -16.13 -16.19
C LEU A 111 7.20 -17.54 -15.60
N LYS A 112 6.02 -18.16 -15.73
CA LYS A 112 5.74 -19.55 -15.35
C LYS A 112 5.67 -20.43 -16.59
#